data_AF-A0A3B9FQ02-F1
#
_entry.id   AF-A0A3B9FQ02-F1
#
_cell.length_a   1.000
_cell.length_b   1.000
_cell.length_c   1.000
_cell.angle_alpha   90.00
_cell.angle_beta   90.00
_cell.angle_gamma   90.00
#
_symmetry.space_group_name_H-M   'P 1'
#
loop_
_entity.id
_entity.type
_entity.pdbx_description
1 polymer ?
#
loop_
_entity_poly.entity_id
_entity_poly.type
_entity_poly.pdbx_seq_one_letter_code
_entity_poly.pdbx_strand_id
1 'polypeptide(L)'
;DYSIAYYAPQPRAVLRVIDPDTNQTVPYDDWGRVELTTLTKEFFMPRFLERDEALRRKPWSEAPWDGVAEVRPFGAMEKNIVEGVY
;
A
#
# COMPACT_ATOMS: atom_id res chain seq x y z
N ASP A 1 1.75 21.20 -8.91
CA ASP A 1 1.35 19.81 -8.60
C ASP A 1 1.53 19.52 -7.12
N TYR A 2 0.53 18.89 -6.51
CA TYR A 2 0.55 18.47 -5.11
C TYR A 2 0.36 16.96 -5.07
N SER A 3 1.07 16.25 -4.19
CA SER A 3 0.88 14.82 -3.90
C SER A 3 0.55 14.66 -2.42
N ILE A 4 -0.38 13.75 -2.11
CA ILE A 4 -0.80 13.44 -0.74
C ILE A 4 -0.19 12.08 -0.37
N ALA A 5 0.48 12.05 0.78
CA ALA A 5 0.98 10.81 1.38
C ALA A 5 0.22 10.51 2.67
N TYR A 6 -0.17 9.26 2.83
CA TYR A 6 -0.88 8.74 4.00
C TYR A 6 0.08 7.92 4.84
N TYR A 7 0.09 8.16 6.15
CA TYR A 7 0.92 7.42 7.11
C TYR A 7 0.00 6.71 8.10
N ALA A 8 0.16 5.39 8.22
CA ALA A 8 -0.68 4.60 9.10
C ALA A 8 -0.41 4.90 10.59
N PRO A 9 -1.43 4.82 11.47
CA PRO A 9 -1.26 5.05 12.89
C PRO A 9 -0.57 3.87 13.58
N GLN A 10 0.76 3.79 13.48
CA GLN A 10 1.53 2.76 14.17
C GLN A 10 1.46 2.92 15.70
N PRO A 11 1.46 1.80 16.46
CA PRO A 11 1.60 0.41 16.01
C PRO A 11 0.28 -0.28 15.63
N ARG A 12 -0.86 0.43 15.64
CA ARG A 12 -2.17 -0.21 15.43
C ARG A 12 -2.40 -0.67 14.00
N ALA A 13 -1.83 0.04 13.04
CA ALA A 13 -1.79 -0.34 11.63
C ALA A 13 -0.39 -0.09 11.08
N VAL A 14 0.19 -1.11 10.45
CA VAL A 14 1.49 -1.04 9.77
C VAL A 14 1.24 -1.30 8.29
N LEU A 15 1.68 -0.38 7.44
CA LEU A 15 1.64 -0.54 6.00
C LEU A 15 3.02 -0.90 5.47
N ARG A 16 3.05 -1.82 4.52
CA ARG A 16 4.18 -2.05 3.61
C ARG A 16 3.69 -1.91 2.18
N VAL A 17 4.57 -1.49 1.29
CA VAL A 17 4.34 -1.53 -0.16
C VAL A 17 5.28 -2.58 -0.70
N ILE A 18 4.73 -3.65 -1.26
CA ILE A 18 5.49 -4.85 -1.62
C ILE A 18 5.40 -5.16 -3.12
N ASP A 19 6.46 -5.77 -3.63
CA ASP A 19 6.45 -6.45 -4.90
C ASP A 19 5.62 -7.75 -4.73
N PRO A 20 4.59 -7.98 -5.58
CA PRO A 20 3.66 -9.09 -5.41
C PRO A 20 4.28 -10.46 -5.72
N ASP A 21 5.37 -10.52 -6.50
CA ASP A 21 6.03 -11.77 -6.90
C ASP A 21 7.05 -12.21 -5.84
N THR A 22 7.75 -11.25 -5.23
CA THR A 22 8.83 -11.52 -4.27
C THR A 22 8.42 -11.33 -2.82
N ASN A 23 7.28 -10.68 -2.56
CA ASN A 23 6.81 -10.25 -1.24
C ASN A 23 7.79 -9.34 -0.46
N GLN A 24 8.78 -8.78 -1.16
CA GLN A 24 9.74 -7.85 -0.59
C GLN A 24 9.22 -6.42 -0.68
N THR A 25 9.64 -5.58 0.25
CA THR A 25 9.28 -4.15 0.21
C THR A 25 9.97 -3.48 -0.98
N VAL A 26 9.21 -2.73 -1.78
CA VAL A 26 9.75 -2.02 -2.94
C VAL A 26 10.64 -0.83 -2.53
N PRO A 27 11.51 -0.29 -3.39
CA PRO A 27 12.23 0.94 -3.12
C PRO A 27 11.30 2.13 -2.83
N TYR A 28 11.87 3.21 -2.28
CA TYR A 28 11.10 4.45 -2.15
C TYR A 28 10.78 5.03 -3.51
N ASP A 29 9.59 5.63 -3.60
CA ASP A 29 9.03 6.24 -4.80
C ASP A 29 8.73 5.25 -5.94
N ASP A 30 8.71 3.94 -5.63
CA ASP A 30 8.26 2.86 -6.52
C ASP A 30 6.87 2.34 -6.14
N TRP A 31 6.20 1.76 -7.15
CA TRP A 31 4.88 1.14 -7.02
C TRP A 31 4.98 -0.28 -6.45
N GLY A 32 4.03 -0.64 -5.60
CA GLY A 32 3.80 -2.02 -5.20
C GLY A 32 2.43 -2.19 -4.57
N ARG A 33 2.07 -3.44 -4.29
CA ARG A 33 0.80 -3.77 -3.62
C ARG A 33 0.87 -3.40 -2.15
N VAL A 34 -0.23 -2.85 -1.63
CA VAL A 34 -0.32 -2.49 -0.20
C VAL A 34 -0.54 -3.74 0.64
N GLU A 35 0.29 -3.93 1.66
CA GLU A 35 0.19 -4.96 2.69
C GLU A 35 -0.10 -4.30 4.04
N LEU A 36 -1.25 -4.61 4.65
CA LEU A 36 -1.68 -4.11 5.95
C LEU A 36 -1.47 -5.15 7.04
N THR A 37 -0.88 -4.72 8.16
CA THR A 37 -0.95 -5.46 9.42
C THR A 37 -1.72 -4.64 10.45
N THR A 38 -2.82 -5.19 10.96
CA THR A 38 -3.60 -4.59 12.06
C THR A 38 -3.27 -5.28 13.36
N LEU A 39 -2.93 -4.49 14.38
CA LEU A 39 -2.59 -4.96 15.72
C LEU A 39 -3.29 -4.10 16.77
N THR A 40 -4.44 -4.55 17.25
CA THR A 40 -5.15 -3.97 18.39
C THR A 40 -5.27 -5.01 19.51
N LYS A 41 -5.91 -4.63 20.64
CA LYS A 41 -6.13 -5.57 21.75
C LYS A 41 -7.13 -6.66 21.37
N GLU A 42 -8.08 -6.32 20.50
CA GLU A 42 -9.22 -7.14 20.13
C GLU A 42 -8.99 -7.92 18.84
N PHE A 43 -8.03 -7.49 18.01
CA PHE A 43 -7.87 -8.02 16.66
C PHE A 43 -6.40 -8.01 16.21
N PHE A 44 -5.99 -9.13 15.65
CA PHE A 44 -4.69 -9.28 14.99
C PHE A 44 -4.87 -9.87 13.60
N MET A 45 -4.46 -9.11 12.58
CA MET A 45 -4.49 -9.52 11.18
C MET A 45 -3.16 -9.18 10.53
N PRO A 46 -2.23 -10.13 10.46
CA PRO A 46 -0.92 -9.91 9.86
C PRO A 46 -0.97 -10.01 8.35
N ARG A 47 -0.19 -9.14 7.68
CA ARG A 47 0.16 -9.24 6.25
C ARG A 47 -1.04 -9.44 5.33
N PHE A 48 -2.14 -8.74 5.61
CA PHE A 48 -3.31 -8.73 4.75
C PHE A 48 -2.99 -7.96 3.47
N LEU A 49 -3.11 -8.63 2.32
CA LEU A 49 -2.87 -8.02 1.02
C LEU A 49 -4.11 -7.24 0.59
N GLU A 50 -4.00 -5.92 0.58
CA GLU A 50 -5.07 -5.04 0.13
C GLU A 50 -5.31 -5.19 -1.38
N ARG A 51 -6.44 -4.65 -1.86
CA ARG A 51 -6.76 -4.63 -3.30
C ARG A 51 -6.22 -3.41 -4.03
N ASP A 52 -5.30 -2.70 -3.39
CA ASP A 52 -4.72 -1.47 -3.88
C ASP A 52 -3.20 -1.58 -4.05
N GLU A 53 -2.68 -0.80 -4.98
CA GLU A 53 -1.26 -0.48 -5.11
C GLU A 53 -1.04 1.01 -4.87
N ALA A 54 0.16 1.35 -4.41
CA ALA A 54 0.53 2.70 -4.08
C ALA A 54 2.05 2.91 -4.26
N LEU A 55 2.47 4.16 -4.31
CA LEU A 55 3.87 4.54 -4.17
C LEU A 55 4.32 4.42 -2.72
N ARG A 56 5.48 3.81 -2.48
CA ARG A 56 6.12 3.81 -1.16
C ARG A 56 6.75 5.17 -0.88
N ARG A 57 6.33 5.86 0.18
CA ARG A 57 6.89 7.15 0.59
C ARG A 57 7.81 7.05 1.79
N LYS A 58 8.83 7.91 1.79
CA LYS A 58 9.81 8.02 2.88
C LYS A 58 9.15 8.52 4.18
N PRO A 59 9.70 8.14 5.35
CA PRO A 59 9.32 8.73 6.63
C PRO A 59 9.50 10.25 6.68
N TRP A 60 8.81 10.89 7.63
CA TRP A 60 8.98 12.30 7.97
C TRP A 60 8.93 12.51 9.49
N SER A 61 9.16 13.74 9.96
CA SER A 61 9.37 14.03 11.40
C SER A 61 8.25 13.55 12.31
N GLU A 62 6.99 13.69 11.89
CA GLU A 62 5.83 13.32 12.71
C GLU A 62 5.39 11.87 12.51
N ALA A 63 5.80 11.23 11.42
CA ALA A 63 5.59 9.80 11.17
C ALA A 63 6.91 9.15 10.72
N PRO A 64 7.73 8.64 11.66
CA PRO A 64 9.04 8.05 11.38
C PRO A 64 8.94 6.61 10.81
N TRP A 65 7.97 6.37 9.92
CA TRP A 65 7.76 5.13 9.19
C TRP A 65 7.26 5.40 7.78
N ASP A 66 7.24 4.37 6.94
CA ASP A 66 6.86 4.50 5.53
C ASP A 66 5.40 4.94 5.36
N GLY A 67 5.18 5.78 4.35
CA GLY A 67 3.85 6.20 3.90
C GLY A 67 3.47 5.56 2.58
N VAL A 68 2.22 5.77 2.17
CA VAL A 68 1.68 5.38 0.86
C VAL A 68 1.13 6.62 0.14
N ALA A 69 1.31 6.71 -1.17
CA ALA A 69 0.77 7.80 -1.98
C ALA A 69 0.22 7.28 -3.32
N GLU A 70 -0.58 8.10 -4.01
CA GLU A 70 -1.12 7.76 -5.33
C GLU A 70 -1.89 6.42 -5.35
N VAL A 71 -2.68 6.15 -4.30
CA VAL A 71 -3.39 4.87 -4.13
C VAL A 71 -4.36 4.62 -5.29
N ARG A 72 -4.30 3.42 -5.88
CA ARG A 72 -5.21 2.98 -6.95
C ARG A 72 -5.46 1.46 -6.88
N PRO A 73 -6.49 0.93 -7.57
CA PRO A 73 -6.73 -0.50 -7.60
C PRO A 73 -5.50 -1.27 -8.11
N PHE A 74 -5.15 -2.36 -7.44
CA PHE A 74 -4.06 -3.25 -7.84
C PHE A 74 -4.35 -3.85 -9.23
N GLY A 75 -3.36 -3.82 -10.11
CA GLY A 75 -3.51 -4.25 -11.51
C GLY A 75 -4.24 -3.24 -12.41
N ALA A 76 -4.45 -2.00 -11.96
CA ALA A 76 -5.05 -0.94 -12.78
C ALA A 76 -4.25 -0.68 -14.08
N MET A 77 -2.94 -0.93 -14.10
CA MET A 77 -2.11 -0.81 -15.30
C MET A 77 -2.27 -1.97 -16.29
N GLU A 78 -2.76 -3.13 -15.85
CA GLU A 78 -2.85 -4.34 -16.70
C GLU A 78 -4.20 -4.47 -17.42
N LYS A 79 -5.22 -3.69 -17.03
CA LYS A 79 -6.57 -3.82 -17.58
C LYS A 79 -6.75 -3.06 -18.90
N ASN A 80 -6.59 -3.78 -20.02
CA ASN A 80 -7.42 -3.53 -21.20
C ASN A 80 -8.81 -4.15 -20.92
N ILE A 81 -9.73 -3.37 -20.36
CA ILE A 81 -11.10 -3.87 -20.10
C ILE A 81 -11.79 -4.07 -21.45
N VAL A 82 -11.95 -5.32 -21.89
CA VAL A 82 -12.87 -5.69 -22.98
C VAL A 82 -14.18 -6.11 -22.33
N GLU A 83 -15.12 -5.18 -22.24
CA GLU A 83 -16.51 -5.49 -21.84
C GLU A 83 -17.25 -6.07 -23.05
N GLY A 84 -17.40 -7.39 -23.08
CA GLY A 84 -18.35 -8.06 -23.97
C GLY A 84 -19.75 -7.94 -23.37
N VAL A 85 -20.63 -7.16 -24.01
CA VAL A 85 -22.07 -7.17 -23.72
C VAL A 85 -22.67 -8.37 -24.44
N TYR A 86 -23.31 -9.28 -23.70
CA TYR A 86 -24.17 -10.33 -24.25
C TYR A 86 -25.62 -9.85 -24.29
#